data_AF-A0A7K4HF72-F1
#
_entry.id   AF-A0A7K4HF72-F1
#
_cell.length_a   1.000
_cell.length_b   1.000
_cell.length_c   1.000
_cell.angle_alpha   90.00
_cell.angle_beta   90.00
_cell.angle_gamma   90.00
#
_symmetry.space_group_name_H-M   'P 1'
#
loop_
_entity.id
_entity.type
_entity.pdbx_description
1 polymer ?
#
loop_
_entity_poly.entity_id
_entity_poly.type
_entity_poly.pdbx_seq_one_letter_code
_entity_poly.pdbx_strand_id
1 'polypeptide(L)'
;MDLNKNRLSQIFTPDYIAEFMVKNIKQYYISTHNESNINEIKILEPCAGEGVFIEHILGEGFTDITAYELDQNLKIPLLESYPNVELKFENFLGSDSNEKFDIIIGNPPYLGQNYNAQIFQELVKNYSVCRKYFVGNMDLFYFFIHLGIEKLKPGGLLSFITTNYWLTKSKKTGITLLKPHIAKDCFLIQYIDLSNINVFKDAKGQHNCIFILQKKHEKEKQKKVDKLIDVIQVKQGNNQFNEKSNEKFFTDILNNENSPHLLKYQSAITNKDLITSNGWNLKYPLDVKYLVKKIENYCRFNGSKSYLTDFFVIRNGLILIKDEIFVLKENESLKIVDSDMFIKIDNTFVKLNDEEKQKLKKMFKSKVIEPFSYDKSEFSGYLIYLDKNEFKNKNLKKRNEFTEKKYPNLTAYLNQFRGELENILRNAKENVKDIYFPRRGSLITQFDIEHKRKLVNLEPYYDKEPKIFFSYISKSNAFGYTKDSYYATSDTYFLWLREGKNDIDYLFLLAYLNSKIVKFLFKAKNIMIKRSKTKLEEEIPIPNISLFRSPYHLELIDLIRYFTLNLTQNKVSIDTNKLLKLREISSNIYSQILNEKNPQSIIDMLFIRLFDLVDKDIDFLLEKYY
;
A
#
# COMPACT_ATOMS: atom_id res chain seq x y z
N MET A 1 -13.85 0.48 -38.80
CA MET A 1 -12.59 1.25 -38.74
C MET A 1 -11.47 0.24 -38.90
N ASP A 2 -10.51 0.48 -39.81
CA ASP A 2 -9.34 -0.39 -39.96
C ASP A 2 -8.55 -0.43 -38.65
N LEU A 3 -8.54 -1.58 -37.98
CA LEU A 3 -7.64 -1.87 -36.85
C LEU A 3 -6.16 -1.72 -37.24
N ASN A 4 -5.85 -1.67 -38.55
CA ASN A 4 -4.50 -1.49 -39.10
C ASN A 4 -3.94 -0.06 -39.00
N LYS A 5 -4.76 0.98 -38.69
CA LYS A 5 -4.29 2.39 -38.76
C LYS A 5 -3.73 2.98 -37.47
N ASN A 6 -3.91 2.31 -36.33
CA ASN A 6 -3.15 2.62 -35.12
C ASN A 6 -2.11 1.52 -34.96
N ARG A 7 -0.82 1.85 -35.03
CA ARG A 7 0.26 0.99 -34.54
C ARG A 7 -0.11 0.53 -33.12
N LEU A 8 -0.72 -0.65 -32.99
CA LEU A 8 -1.28 -1.18 -31.77
C LEU A 8 -0.12 -1.54 -30.84
N SER A 9 0.44 -0.57 -30.10
CA SER A 9 1.34 -0.79 -28.96
C SER A 9 2.22 -2.05 -29.05
N GLN A 10 2.84 -2.30 -30.20
CA GLN A 10 3.61 -3.52 -30.45
C GLN A 10 4.90 -3.36 -29.65
N ILE A 11 5.01 -4.14 -28.59
CA ILE A 11 6.19 -4.18 -27.75
C ILE A 11 6.84 -5.53 -28.05
N PHE A 12 7.90 -5.51 -28.84
CA PHE A 12 8.63 -6.73 -29.17
C PHE A 12 9.36 -7.27 -27.94
N THR A 13 9.27 -8.58 -27.77
CA THR A 13 9.93 -9.29 -26.67
C THR A 13 11.42 -9.41 -26.99
N PRO A 14 12.32 -8.95 -26.09
CA PRO A 14 13.75 -9.19 -26.27
C PRO A 14 14.07 -10.69 -26.33
N ASP A 15 15.02 -11.05 -27.19
CA ASP A 15 15.45 -12.43 -27.46
C ASP A 15 15.74 -13.22 -26.18
N TYR A 16 16.60 -12.70 -25.31
CA TYR A 16 16.98 -13.33 -24.04
C TYR A 16 15.81 -13.60 -23.08
N ILE A 17 14.69 -12.88 -23.20
CA ILE A 17 13.48 -13.13 -22.39
C ILE A 17 12.66 -14.25 -22.98
N ALA A 18 12.51 -14.28 -24.29
CA ALA A 18 11.82 -15.37 -24.97
C ALA A 18 12.55 -16.69 -24.73
N GLU A 19 13.87 -16.71 -24.93
CA GLU A 19 14.75 -17.84 -24.63
C GLU A 19 14.56 -18.32 -23.17
N PHE A 20 14.66 -17.39 -22.22
CA PHE A 20 14.48 -17.69 -20.81
C PHE A 20 13.10 -18.30 -20.52
N MET A 21 12.03 -17.68 -21.01
CA MET A 21 10.67 -18.11 -20.73
C MET A 21 10.41 -19.52 -21.28
N VAL A 22 10.91 -19.84 -22.48
CA VAL A 22 10.78 -21.16 -23.11
C VAL A 22 11.56 -22.22 -22.32
N LYS A 23 12.83 -21.96 -21.99
CA LYS A 23 13.65 -22.88 -21.18
C LYS A 23 13.04 -23.11 -19.80
N ASN A 24 12.57 -22.05 -19.14
CA ASN A 24 11.96 -22.12 -17.82
C ASN A 24 10.64 -22.91 -17.82
N ILE A 25 9.72 -22.65 -18.76
CA ILE A 25 8.46 -23.41 -18.83
C ILE A 25 8.69 -24.88 -19.18
N LYS A 26 9.67 -25.19 -20.04
CA LYS A 26 10.08 -26.56 -20.37
C LYS A 26 10.56 -27.32 -19.13
N GLN A 27 11.42 -26.71 -18.31
CA GLN A 27 11.87 -27.31 -17.04
C GLN A 27 10.69 -27.65 -16.11
N TYR A 28 9.73 -26.72 -15.94
CA TYR A 28 8.52 -27.00 -15.15
C TYR A 28 7.65 -28.11 -15.76
N TYR A 29 7.45 -28.11 -17.07
CA TYR A 29 6.62 -29.11 -17.74
C TYR A 29 7.20 -30.52 -17.57
N ILE A 30 8.49 -30.70 -17.89
CA ILE A 30 9.19 -31.99 -17.77
C ILE A 30 9.18 -32.49 -16.33
N SER A 31 9.44 -31.61 -15.35
CA SER A 31 9.44 -31.99 -13.93
C SER A 31 8.08 -32.45 -13.40
N THR A 32 6.98 -32.09 -14.07
CA THR A 32 5.61 -32.39 -13.64
C THR A 32 4.92 -33.50 -14.44
N HIS A 33 5.46 -33.88 -15.60
CA HIS A 33 4.81 -34.80 -16.55
C HIS A 33 5.65 -36.04 -16.95
N ASN A 34 6.63 -36.46 -16.13
CA ASN A 34 7.44 -37.71 -16.26
C ASN A 34 7.70 -38.20 -17.70
N GLU A 35 8.87 -37.88 -18.26
CA GLU A 35 9.36 -38.36 -19.57
C GLU A 35 8.31 -38.31 -20.69
N SER A 36 7.69 -37.14 -20.87
CA SER A 36 6.87 -36.85 -22.05
C SER A 36 7.78 -36.74 -23.27
N ASN A 37 7.43 -37.43 -24.36
CA ASN A 37 8.08 -37.22 -25.66
C ASN A 37 7.86 -35.75 -26.06
N ILE A 38 8.95 -34.98 -26.17
CA ILE A 38 8.87 -33.53 -26.40
C ILE A 38 8.14 -33.18 -27.70
N ASN A 39 8.16 -34.10 -28.68
CA ASN A 39 7.51 -33.97 -29.97
C ASN A 39 5.98 -34.08 -29.91
N GLU A 40 5.42 -34.60 -28.81
CA GLU A 40 3.96 -34.76 -28.62
C GLU A 40 3.34 -33.61 -27.81
N ILE A 41 4.18 -32.69 -27.33
CA ILE A 41 3.74 -31.54 -26.52
C ILE A 41 3.18 -30.47 -27.45
N LYS A 42 1.88 -30.18 -27.32
CA LYS A 42 1.21 -29.15 -28.12
C LYS A 42 1.43 -27.77 -27.53
N ILE A 43 2.04 -26.88 -28.30
CA ILE A 43 2.38 -25.52 -27.87
C ILE A 43 1.57 -24.49 -28.64
N LEU A 44 1.05 -23.49 -27.92
CA LEU A 44 0.37 -22.33 -28.48
C LEU A 44 1.13 -21.05 -28.15
N GLU A 45 1.42 -20.25 -29.17
CA GLU A 45 1.78 -18.82 -29.05
C GLU A 45 0.62 -17.96 -29.58
N PRO A 46 -0.24 -17.38 -28.72
CA PRO A 46 -1.44 -16.65 -29.14
C PRO A 46 -1.20 -15.29 -29.82
N CYS A 47 0.02 -14.76 -29.83
CA CYS A 47 0.33 -13.45 -30.43
C CYS A 47 1.82 -13.36 -30.82
N ALA A 48 2.17 -13.98 -31.94
CA ALA A 48 3.54 -14.30 -32.31
C ALA A 48 4.45 -13.08 -32.58
N GLY A 49 3.91 -11.95 -33.05
CA GLY A 49 4.70 -10.83 -33.52
C GLY A 49 5.69 -11.28 -34.60
N GLU A 50 6.97 -10.93 -34.44
CA GLU A 50 8.04 -11.35 -35.36
C GLU A 50 8.47 -12.83 -35.18
N GLY A 51 7.86 -13.57 -34.24
CA GLY A 51 8.09 -15.01 -34.07
C GLY A 51 9.23 -15.36 -33.12
N VAL A 52 9.72 -14.44 -32.30
CA VAL A 52 10.83 -14.69 -31.36
C VAL A 52 10.58 -15.87 -30.42
N PHE A 53 9.35 -16.07 -29.93
CA PHE A 53 9.02 -17.26 -29.14
C PHE A 53 9.04 -18.53 -29.99
N ILE A 54 8.58 -18.47 -31.23
CA ILE A 54 8.56 -19.62 -32.16
C ILE A 54 9.99 -20.12 -32.38
N GLU A 55 10.93 -19.21 -32.63
CA GLU A 55 12.35 -19.52 -32.79
C GLU A 55 12.90 -20.32 -31.59
N HIS A 56 12.70 -19.82 -30.37
CA HIS A 56 13.19 -20.48 -29.15
C HIS A 56 12.45 -21.78 -28.83
N ILE A 57 11.15 -21.87 -29.14
CA ILE A 57 10.38 -23.11 -28.99
C ILE A 57 10.96 -24.21 -29.90
N LEU A 58 11.22 -23.90 -31.17
CA LEU A 58 11.87 -24.81 -32.11
C LEU A 58 13.29 -25.18 -31.66
N GLY A 59 14.06 -24.20 -31.18
CA GLY A 59 15.42 -24.39 -30.66
C GLY A 59 15.48 -25.36 -29.47
N GLU A 60 14.43 -25.42 -28.66
CA GLU A 60 14.30 -26.36 -27.54
C GLU A 60 13.75 -27.75 -27.96
N GLY A 61 13.51 -27.97 -29.26
CA GLY A 61 13.15 -29.26 -29.84
C GLY A 61 11.65 -29.54 -29.92
N PHE A 62 10.78 -28.57 -29.62
CA PHE A 62 9.34 -28.74 -29.78
C PHE A 62 8.93 -28.60 -31.25
N THR A 63 7.99 -29.42 -31.71
CA THR A 63 7.58 -29.47 -33.13
C THR A 63 6.10 -29.23 -33.38
N ASP A 64 5.20 -29.53 -32.43
CA ASP A 64 3.75 -29.31 -32.57
C ASP A 64 3.37 -27.91 -32.04
N ILE A 65 3.51 -26.91 -32.91
CA ILE A 65 3.35 -25.49 -32.59
C ILE A 65 2.21 -24.89 -33.42
N THR A 66 1.25 -24.29 -32.74
CA THR A 66 0.25 -23.40 -33.34
C THR A 66 0.53 -21.96 -32.90
N ALA A 67 0.56 -21.02 -33.84
CA ALA A 67 0.83 -19.61 -33.55
C ALA A 67 -0.18 -18.69 -34.23
N TYR A 68 -0.65 -17.67 -33.50
CA TYR A 68 -1.60 -16.67 -34.01
C TYR A 68 -0.90 -15.32 -34.19
N GLU A 69 -1.20 -14.64 -35.30
CA GLU A 69 -0.77 -13.26 -35.52
C GLU A 69 -1.87 -12.44 -36.23
N LEU A 70 -2.16 -11.24 -35.72
CA LEU A 70 -3.20 -10.39 -36.28
C LEU A 70 -2.69 -9.50 -37.42
N ASP A 71 -1.44 -9.07 -37.35
CA ASP A 71 -0.79 -8.18 -38.32
C ASP A 71 -0.46 -8.93 -39.61
N GLN A 72 -1.24 -8.66 -40.66
CA GLN A 72 -1.06 -9.28 -41.96
C GLN A 72 0.29 -8.92 -42.62
N ASN A 73 0.97 -7.86 -42.18
CA ASN A 73 2.28 -7.49 -42.73
C ASN A 73 3.37 -8.50 -42.34
N LEU A 74 3.20 -9.22 -41.22
CA LEU A 74 4.14 -10.24 -40.75
C LEU A 74 3.91 -11.60 -41.40
N LYS A 75 2.87 -11.74 -42.24
CA LYS A 75 2.46 -13.02 -42.83
C LYS A 75 3.53 -13.67 -43.68
N ILE A 76 4.06 -12.94 -44.65
CA ILE A 76 5.08 -13.48 -45.56
C ILE A 76 6.37 -13.82 -44.78
N PRO A 77 6.96 -12.89 -43.99
CA PRO A 77 8.17 -13.19 -43.22
C PRO A 77 8.05 -14.40 -42.29
N LEU A 78 6.91 -14.56 -41.59
CA LEU A 78 6.70 -15.67 -40.67
C LEU A 78 6.55 -17.01 -41.40
N LEU A 79 5.82 -17.06 -42.51
CA LEU A 79 5.67 -18.29 -43.29
C LEU A 79 6.98 -18.75 -43.92
N GLU A 80 7.82 -17.81 -44.36
CA GLU A 80 9.15 -18.10 -44.89
C GLU A 80 10.12 -18.58 -43.80
N SER A 81 10.08 -17.96 -42.63
CA SER A 81 10.98 -18.28 -41.51
C SER A 81 10.60 -19.58 -40.79
N TYR A 82 9.30 -19.89 -40.71
CA TYR A 82 8.77 -20.99 -39.91
C TYR A 82 7.78 -21.88 -40.70
N PRO A 83 8.22 -22.53 -41.80
CA PRO A 83 7.32 -23.25 -42.71
C PRO A 83 6.64 -24.48 -42.10
N ASN A 84 7.16 -25.01 -40.99
CA ASN A 84 6.65 -26.20 -40.31
C ASN A 84 5.74 -25.88 -39.11
N VAL A 85 5.43 -24.60 -38.88
CA VAL A 85 4.58 -24.14 -37.78
C VAL A 85 3.17 -23.85 -38.30
N GLU A 86 2.15 -24.23 -37.53
CA GLU A 86 0.76 -23.91 -37.88
C GLU A 86 0.47 -22.42 -37.58
N LEU A 87 0.73 -21.56 -38.57
CA LEU A 87 0.53 -20.11 -38.48
C LEU A 87 -0.89 -19.70 -38.90
N LYS A 88 -1.62 -19.07 -37.96
CA LYS A 88 -2.99 -18.58 -38.14
C LYS A 88 -3.00 -17.04 -38.12
N PHE A 89 -3.25 -16.43 -39.27
CA PHE A 89 -3.26 -14.97 -39.43
C PHE A 89 -4.63 -14.34 -39.13
N GLU A 90 -5.11 -14.53 -37.90
CA GLU A 90 -6.43 -14.10 -37.44
C GLU A 90 -6.43 -13.72 -35.95
N ASN A 91 -7.54 -13.18 -35.44
CA ASN A 91 -7.63 -12.79 -34.04
C ASN A 91 -7.78 -14.01 -33.13
N PHE A 92 -6.76 -14.30 -32.30
CA PHE A 92 -6.75 -15.38 -31.32
C PHE A 92 -8.01 -15.41 -30.42
N LEU A 93 -8.61 -14.27 -30.10
CA LEU A 93 -9.82 -14.20 -29.26
C LEU A 93 -11.05 -14.86 -29.94
N GLY A 94 -10.99 -15.12 -31.24
CA GLY A 94 -11.98 -15.86 -32.02
C GLY A 94 -11.61 -17.33 -32.30
N SER A 95 -10.47 -17.81 -31.80
CA SER A 95 -9.99 -19.19 -32.03
C SER A 95 -10.93 -20.28 -31.49
N ASP A 96 -10.91 -21.46 -32.10
CA ASP A 96 -11.78 -22.59 -31.73
C ASP A 96 -11.62 -22.97 -30.26
N SER A 97 -12.70 -22.86 -29.49
CA SER A 97 -12.75 -23.20 -28.07
C SER A 97 -12.42 -24.67 -27.73
N ASN A 98 -12.51 -25.58 -28.71
CA ASN A 98 -12.25 -27.00 -28.53
C ASN A 98 -10.76 -27.36 -28.60
N GLU A 99 -9.93 -26.54 -29.26
CA GLU A 99 -8.48 -26.75 -29.30
C GLU A 99 -7.87 -26.66 -27.89
N LYS A 100 -7.04 -27.64 -27.52
CA LYS A 100 -6.37 -27.72 -26.22
C LYS A 100 -4.87 -27.93 -26.35
N PHE A 101 -4.12 -27.25 -25.50
CA PHE A 101 -2.65 -27.21 -25.52
C PHE A 101 -2.05 -27.65 -24.19
N ASP A 102 -0.85 -28.20 -24.26
CA ASP A 102 -0.02 -28.58 -23.12
C ASP A 102 0.72 -27.37 -22.56
N ILE A 103 1.21 -26.50 -23.45
CA ILE A 103 1.92 -25.27 -23.11
C ILE A 103 1.31 -24.10 -23.89
N ILE A 104 1.11 -22.98 -23.20
CA ILE A 104 0.77 -21.69 -23.82
C ILE A 104 1.80 -20.68 -23.34
N ILE A 105 2.48 -20.01 -24.25
CA ILE A 105 3.57 -19.09 -23.92
C ILE A 105 3.53 -17.88 -24.83
N GLY A 106 3.84 -16.69 -24.30
CA GLY A 106 3.94 -15.49 -25.13
C GLY A 106 3.93 -14.16 -24.38
N ASN A 107 3.81 -13.10 -25.16
CA ASN A 107 3.73 -11.71 -24.69
C ASN A 107 2.43 -11.05 -25.18
N PRO A 108 1.31 -11.15 -24.43
CA PRO A 108 0.02 -10.64 -24.86
C PRO A 108 -0.02 -9.10 -24.96
N PRO A 109 -0.94 -8.53 -25.77
CA PRO A 109 -0.97 -7.09 -26.06
C PRO A 109 -1.37 -6.21 -24.86
N TYR A 110 -0.68 -5.07 -24.73
CA TYR A 110 -0.83 -4.10 -23.63
C TYR A 110 -1.77 -2.95 -23.98
N LEU A 111 -3.07 -3.15 -23.77
CA LEU A 111 -4.08 -2.11 -24.03
C LEU A 111 -5.07 -1.98 -22.87
N GLY A 112 -5.17 -0.79 -22.29
CA GLY A 112 -6.13 -0.49 -21.22
C GLY A 112 -7.48 -0.01 -21.76
N GLN A 113 -8.58 -0.53 -21.23
CA GLN A 113 -9.94 -0.20 -21.68
C GLN A 113 -10.32 1.28 -21.51
N ASN A 114 -9.78 1.95 -20.49
CA ASN A 114 -10.15 3.33 -20.13
C ASN A 114 -9.92 4.35 -21.26
N TYR A 115 -8.93 4.09 -22.11
CA TYR A 115 -8.59 4.97 -23.24
C TYR A 115 -9.03 4.39 -24.59
N ASN A 116 -9.55 3.16 -24.61
CA ASN A 116 -9.80 2.37 -25.82
C ASN A 116 -11.18 1.71 -25.80
N ALA A 117 -12.19 2.38 -25.22
CA ALA A 117 -13.49 1.77 -24.94
C ALA A 117 -14.18 1.19 -26.18
N GLN A 118 -14.07 1.85 -27.35
CA GLN A 118 -14.66 1.39 -28.61
C GLN A 118 -14.07 0.04 -29.07
N ILE A 119 -12.75 -0.12 -29.00
CA ILE A 119 -12.06 -1.38 -29.35
C ILE A 119 -12.61 -2.52 -28.47
N PHE A 120 -12.71 -2.31 -27.16
CA PHE A 120 -13.25 -3.32 -26.26
C PHE A 120 -14.72 -3.65 -26.53
N GLN A 121 -15.55 -2.67 -26.92
CA GLN A 121 -16.94 -2.91 -27.30
C GLN A 121 -17.05 -3.76 -28.56
N GLU A 122 -16.19 -3.52 -29.57
CA GLU A 122 -16.12 -4.35 -30.77
C GLU A 122 -15.67 -5.78 -30.45
N LEU A 123 -14.65 -5.95 -29.61
CA LEU A 123 -14.20 -7.27 -29.15
C LEU A 123 -15.32 -8.03 -28.43
N VAL A 124 -16.04 -7.36 -27.52
CA VAL A 124 -17.21 -7.92 -26.84
C VAL A 124 -18.31 -8.28 -27.84
N LYS A 125 -18.60 -7.43 -28.82
CA LYS A 125 -19.62 -7.73 -29.83
C LYS A 125 -19.27 -8.98 -30.64
N ASN A 126 -18.00 -9.17 -31.00
CA ASN A 126 -17.59 -10.18 -31.95
C ASN A 126 -17.17 -11.51 -31.29
N TYR A 127 -16.58 -11.50 -30.09
CA TYR A 127 -15.99 -12.69 -29.48
C TYR A 127 -16.68 -13.11 -28.17
N SER A 128 -17.05 -14.39 -28.08
CA SER A 128 -17.78 -14.95 -26.93
C SER A 128 -16.99 -14.88 -25.63
N VAL A 129 -15.69 -15.16 -25.67
CA VAL A 129 -14.78 -15.05 -24.51
C VAL A 129 -14.73 -13.62 -23.98
N CYS A 130 -14.76 -12.63 -24.88
CA CYS A 130 -14.77 -11.22 -24.51
C CYS A 130 -16.08 -10.86 -23.81
N ARG A 131 -17.23 -11.29 -24.32
CA ARG A 131 -18.54 -11.11 -23.63
C ARG A 131 -18.55 -11.72 -22.24
N LYS A 132 -18.02 -12.94 -22.12
CA LYS A 132 -18.02 -13.70 -20.87
C LYS A 132 -17.21 -13.03 -19.77
N TYR A 133 -16.08 -12.40 -20.11
CA TYR A 133 -15.11 -11.91 -19.13
C TYR A 133 -14.92 -10.40 -19.10
N PHE A 134 -15.75 -9.63 -19.82
CA PHE A 134 -15.62 -8.17 -19.85
C PHE A 134 -15.95 -7.54 -18.49
N VAL A 135 -15.06 -6.63 -18.05
CA VAL A 135 -15.26 -5.76 -16.89
C VAL A 135 -14.69 -4.37 -17.23
N GLY A 136 -15.38 -3.30 -16.84
CA GLY A 136 -14.85 -1.94 -17.03
C GLY A 136 -13.51 -1.72 -16.30
N ASN A 137 -12.63 -0.86 -16.83
CA ASN A 137 -11.27 -0.62 -16.32
C ASN A 137 -10.34 -1.86 -16.34
N MET A 138 -10.53 -2.76 -17.31
CA MET A 138 -9.66 -3.92 -17.54
C MET A 138 -8.57 -3.65 -18.57
N ASP A 139 -7.67 -4.63 -18.73
CA ASP A 139 -6.61 -4.64 -19.74
C ASP A 139 -6.83 -5.80 -20.72
N LEU A 140 -6.44 -5.62 -21.98
CA LEU A 140 -6.71 -6.55 -23.07
C LEU A 140 -6.09 -7.93 -22.82
N PHE A 141 -4.87 -7.98 -22.30
CA PHE A 141 -4.21 -9.24 -21.95
C PHE A 141 -4.98 -10.09 -20.91
N TYR A 142 -5.96 -9.52 -20.18
CA TYR A 142 -6.83 -10.34 -19.32
C TYR A 142 -7.64 -11.33 -20.14
N PHE A 143 -8.13 -10.95 -21.34
CA PHE A 143 -8.84 -11.88 -22.23
C PHE A 143 -7.92 -13.00 -22.72
N PHE A 144 -6.66 -12.70 -23.00
CA PHE A 144 -5.65 -13.69 -23.38
C PHE A 144 -5.40 -14.69 -22.25
N ILE A 145 -5.28 -14.23 -20.99
CA ILE A 145 -5.15 -15.14 -19.84
C ILE A 145 -6.42 -15.98 -19.67
N HIS A 146 -7.61 -15.39 -19.77
CA HIS A 146 -8.87 -16.14 -19.68
C HIS A 146 -8.97 -17.23 -20.74
N LEU A 147 -8.74 -16.90 -22.01
CA LEU A 147 -8.82 -17.86 -23.11
C LEU A 147 -7.71 -18.91 -23.01
N GLY A 148 -6.49 -18.50 -22.66
CA GLY A 148 -5.38 -19.41 -22.41
C GLY A 148 -5.73 -20.45 -21.35
N ILE A 149 -6.28 -20.02 -20.20
CA ILE A 149 -6.76 -20.94 -19.15
C ILE A 149 -7.85 -21.89 -19.69
N GLU A 150 -8.76 -21.43 -20.54
CA GLU A 150 -9.79 -22.29 -21.14
C GLU A 150 -9.23 -23.29 -22.14
N LYS A 151 -8.12 -22.96 -22.80
CA LYS A 151 -7.43 -23.82 -23.79
C LYS A 151 -6.36 -24.74 -23.20
N LEU A 152 -5.94 -24.55 -21.94
CA LEU A 152 -5.02 -25.51 -21.31
C LEU A 152 -5.70 -26.87 -21.07
N LYS A 153 -4.98 -27.94 -21.41
CA LYS A 153 -5.26 -29.29 -20.90
C LYS A 153 -5.06 -29.32 -19.37
N PRO A 154 -5.78 -30.16 -18.61
CA PRO A 154 -5.46 -30.40 -17.20
C PRO A 154 -3.98 -30.78 -17.03
N GLY A 155 -3.27 -30.12 -16.12
CA GLY A 155 -1.81 -30.27 -15.95
C GLY A 155 -0.98 -29.30 -16.79
N GLY A 156 -1.52 -28.81 -17.91
CA GLY A 156 -0.83 -27.91 -18.83
C GLY A 156 -0.43 -26.56 -18.20
N LEU A 157 0.56 -25.91 -18.81
CA LEU A 157 1.21 -24.70 -18.29
C LEU A 157 0.98 -23.49 -19.21
N LEU A 158 0.73 -22.33 -18.59
CA LEU A 158 0.72 -21.04 -19.28
C LEU A 158 1.81 -20.14 -18.69
N SER A 159 2.67 -19.58 -19.53
CA SER A 159 3.69 -18.58 -19.15
C SER A 159 3.53 -17.31 -19.96
N PHE A 160 3.18 -16.20 -19.29
CA PHE A 160 3.12 -14.89 -19.95
C PHE A 160 4.02 -13.88 -19.25
N ILE A 161 4.58 -12.98 -20.06
CA ILE A 161 5.11 -11.70 -19.60
C ILE A 161 4.00 -10.64 -19.71
N THR A 162 3.72 -9.94 -18.61
CA THR A 162 2.72 -8.86 -18.56
C THR A 162 3.20 -7.73 -17.66
N THR A 163 2.41 -6.67 -17.54
CA THR A 163 2.58 -5.72 -16.42
C THR A 163 2.20 -6.38 -15.09
N ASN A 164 2.76 -5.91 -13.97
CA ASN A 164 2.57 -6.55 -12.65
C ASN A 164 1.40 -5.97 -11.81
N TYR A 165 0.83 -4.83 -12.21
CA TYR A 165 -0.12 -4.10 -11.36
C TYR A 165 -1.41 -4.87 -11.09
N TRP A 166 -1.79 -5.81 -11.96
CA TRP A 166 -3.03 -6.58 -11.83
C TRP A 166 -3.05 -7.45 -10.57
N LEU A 167 -1.87 -7.85 -10.08
CA LEU A 167 -1.71 -8.58 -8.81
C LEU A 167 -2.11 -7.72 -7.62
N THR A 168 -1.85 -6.41 -7.65
CA THR A 168 -2.16 -5.49 -6.54
C THR A 168 -3.59 -4.96 -6.57
N LYS A 169 -4.25 -4.99 -7.74
CA LYS A 169 -5.64 -4.56 -7.94
C LYS A 169 -6.61 -5.41 -7.10
N SER A 170 -7.67 -4.80 -6.56
CA SER A 170 -8.75 -5.47 -5.81
C SER A 170 -10.05 -5.56 -6.63
N LYS A 171 -11.09 -6.23 -6.10
CA LYS A 171 -12.42 -6.37 -6.71
C LYS A 171 -13.13 -5.06 -7.12
N LYS A 172 -12.60 -3.90 -6.72
CA LYS A 172 -13.11 -2.58 -7.13
C LYS A 172 -12.56 -2.11 -8.50
N THR A 173 -11.94 -3.00 -9.27
CA THR A 173 -11.25 -2.68 -10.54
C THR A 173 -11.61 -3.71 -11.62
N GLY A 174 -11.09 -3.56 -12.85
CA GLY A 174 -11.32 -4.50 -13.95
C GLY A 174 -10.81 -5.94 -13.73
N ILE A 175 -10.19 -6.25 -12.58
CA ILE A 175 -9.63 -7.58 -12.27
C ILE A 175 -10.65 -8.58 -11.71
N THR A 176 -11.89 -8.15 -11.49
CA THR A 176 -12.90 -8.86 -10.69
C THR A 176 -13.21 -10.28 -11.14
N LEU A 177 -13.04 -10.61 -12.42
CA LEU A 177 -13.26 -11.96 -12.95
C LEU A 177 -11.98 -12.79 -13.11
N LEU A 178 -10.84 -12.15 -13.40
CA LEU A 178 -9.59 -12.85 -13.71
C LEU A 178 -9.01 -13.60 -12.51
N LYS A 179 -8.90 -12.94 -11.36
CA LYS A 179 -8.38 -13.56 -10.13
C LYS A 179 -9.21 -14.76 -9.67
N PRO A 180 -10.57 -14.69 -9.62
CA PRO A 180 -11.38 -15.87 -9.36
C PRO A 180 -11.16 -16.99 -10.39
N HIS A 181 -11.04 -16.68 -11.68
CA HIS A 181 -10.82 -17.69 -12.71
C HIS A 181 -9.48 -18.41 -12.50
N ILE A 182 -8.40 -17.67 -12.28
CA ILE A 182 -7.08 -18.23 -11.95
C ILE A 182 -7.17 -19.07 -10.67
N ALA A 183 -7.66 -18.51 -9.56
CA ALA A 183 -7.70 -19.21 -8.28
C ALA A 183 -8.57 -20.48 -8.32
N LYS A 184 -9.62 -20.50 -9.15
CA LYS A 184 -10.49 -21.66 -9.34
C LYS A 184 -9.79 -22.74 -10.16
N ASP A 185 -9.28 -22.38 -11.34
CA ASP A 185 -8.91 -23.34 -12.37
C ASP A 185 -7.41 -23.57 -12.54
N CYS A 186 -6.56 -22.75 -11.90
CA CYS A 186 -5.11 -22.85 -11.99
C CYS A 186 -4.41 -22.76 -10.63
N PHE A 187 -3.22 -23.32 -10.55
CA PHE A 187 -2.22 -22.95 -9.56
C PHE A 187 -1.30 -21.88 -10.17
N LEU A 188 -1.03 -20.80 -9.46
CA LEU A 188 0.11 -19.94 -9.73
C LEU A 188 1.35 -20.65 -9.16
N ILE A 189 2.27 -21.06 -10.04
CA ILE A 189 3.44 -21.86 -9.65
C ILE A 189 4.66 -20.96 -9.45
N GLN A 190 4.89 -20.02 -10.35
CA GLN A 190 6.02 -19.11 -10.29
C GLN A 190 5.59 -17.68 -10.60
N TYR A 191 6.20 -16.73 -9.90
CA TYR A 191 6.09 -15.30 -10.14
C TYR A 191 7.47 -14.65 -10.13
N ILE A 192 7.83 -14.00 -11.23
CA ILE A 192 9.09 -13.28 -11.40
C ILE A 192 8.77 -11.79 -11.49
N ASP A 193 9.20 -11.02 -10.49
CA ASP A 193 9.04 -9.56 -10.48
C ASP A 193 10.18 -8.88 -11.23
N LEU A 194 9.85 -8.24 -12.35
CA LEU A 194 10.79 -7.50 -13.20
C LEU A 194 10.68 -5.99 -12.98
N SER A 195 9.99 -5.54 -11.92
CA SER A 195 9.72 -4.12 -11.67
C SER A 195 10.96 -3.24 -11.49
N ASN A 196 12.11 -3.83 -11.17
CA ASN A 196 13.39 -3.15 -10.96
C ASN A 196 14.31 -3.17 -12.20
N ILE A 197 13.89 -3.76 -13.32
CA ILE A 197 14.69 -3.78 -14.57
C ILE A 197 13.90 -3.20 -15.72
N ASN A 198 14.60 -2.50 -16.62
CA ASN A 198 14.03 -2.03 -17.87
C ASN A 198 14.16 -3.14 -18.91
N VAL A 199 13.06 -3.86 -19.13
CA VAL A 199 12.98 -4.96 -20.09
C VAL A 199 12.83 -4.44 -21.52
N PHE A 200 11.91 -3.50 -21.72
CA PHE A 200 11.55 -2.99 -23.04
C PHE A 200 12.11 -1.59 -23.23
N LYS A 201 12.94 -1.38 -24.27
CA LYS A 201 13.58 -0.09 -24.58
C LYS A 201 12.54 1.01 -24.86
N ASP A 202 11.44 0.65 -25.51
CA ASP A 202 10.39 1.58 -25.97
C ASP A 202 9.26 1.80 -24.96
N ALA A 203 9.26 1.11 -23.83
CA ALA A 203 8.19 1.17 -22.83
C ALA A 203 8.69 1.65 -21.45
N LYS A 204 9.12 2.92 -21.39
CA LYS A 204 9.61 3.54 -20.16
C LYS A 204 8.53 3.56 -19.06
N GLY A 205 8.89 3.08 -17.87
CA GLY A 205 8.02 3.14 -16.68
C GLY A 205 7.02 2.00 -16.54
N GLN A 206 7.11 0.94 -17.37
CA GLN A 206 6.32 -0.27 -17.17
C GLN A 206 6.99 -1.20 -16.15
N HIS A 207 6.25 -1.56 -15.09
CA HIS A 207 6.67 -2.62 -14.19
C HIS A 207 6.10 -3.95 -14.70
N ASN A 208 6.98 -4.83 -15.14
CA ASN A 208 6.62 -6.11 -15.74
C ASN A 208 6.79 -7.27 -14.77
N CYS A 209 6.20 -8.40 -15.12
CA CYS A 209 6.40 -9.68 -14.47
C CYS A 209 6.24 -10.83 -15.46
N ILE A 210 6.89 -11.94 -15.17
CA ILE A 210 6.62 -13.24 -15.80
C ILE A 210 5.91 -14.10 -14.74
N PHE A 211 4.92 -14.88 -15.14
CA PHE A 211 4.26 -15.83 -14.24
C PHE A 211 3.92 -17.12 -14.95
N ILE A 212 3.93 -18.22 -14.21
CA ILE A 212 3.52 -19.54 -14.70
C ILE A 212 2.24 -19.98 -13.98
N LEU A 213 1.19 -20.27 -14.74
CA LEU A 213 -0.03 -20.92 -14.28
C LEU A 213 -0.03 -22.39 -14.69
N GLN A 214 -0.41 -23.28 -13.80
CA GLN A 214 -0.68 -24.68 -14.10
C GLN A 214 -2.19 -24.95 -14.01
N LYS A 215 -2.80 -25.51 -15.06
CA LYS A 215 -4.22 -25.90 -15.04
C LYS A 215 -4.44 -27.04 -14.05
N LYS A 216 -5.39 -26.89 -13.13
CA LYS A 216 -5.72 -27.93 -12.15
C LYS A 216 -6.42 -29.11 -12.82
N HIS A 217 -6.09 -30.31 -12.37
CA HIS A 217 -6.93 -31.48 -12.60
C HIS A 217 -8.22 -31.40 -11.75
N GLU A 218 -9.30 -32.02 -12.23
CA GLU A 218 -10.57 -32.06 -11.48
C GLU A 218 -10.41 -32.70 -10.08
N LYS A 219 -9.55 -33.73 -9.96
CA LYS A 219 -9.21 -34.33 -8.66
C LYS A 219 -8.53 -33.34 -7.70
N GLU A 220 -7.67 -32.46 -8.20
CA GLU A 220 -7.01 -31.43 -7.38
C GLU A 220 -8.00 -30.37 -6.90
N LYS A 221 -8.98 -30.00 -7.74
CA LYS A 221 -10.09 -29.10 -7.36
C LYS A 221 -10.95 -29.72 -6.26
N GLN A 222 -11.35 -30.98 -6.43
CA GLN A 222 -12.15 -31.72 -5.45
C GLN A 222 -11.44 -31.85 -4.10
N LYS A 223 -10.15 -32.23 -4.11
CA LYS A 223 -9.32 -32.37 -2.90
C LYS A 223 -8.87 -31.04 -2.30
N LYS A 224 -9.15 -29.91 -2.96
CA LYS A 224 -8.64 -28.58 -2.58
C LYS A 224 -7.14 -28.61 -2.31
N VAL A 225 -6.39 -29.18 -3.26
CA VAL A 225 -4.92 -29.23 -3.20
C VAL A 225 -4.36 -27.82 -3.08
N ASP A 226 -3.28 -27.68 -2.32
CA ASP A 226 -2.54 -26.43 -2.18
C ASP A 226 -1.14 -26.58 -2.75
N LYS A 227 -0.62 -25.49 -3.32
CA LYS A 227 0.75 -25.44 -3.83
C LYS A 227 1.40 -24.13 -3.40
N LEU A 228 2.68 -24.22 -3.03
CA LEU A 228 3.53 -23.06 -2.80
C LEU A 228 3.77 -22.31 -4.11
N ILE A 229 4.19 -21.06 -3.99
CA ILE A 229 4.45 -20.18 -5.13
C ILE A 229 5.91 -19.76 -5.07
N ASP A 230 6.66 -20.10 -6.11
CA ASP A 230 8.05 -19.68 -6.25
C ASP A 230 8.10 -18.21 -6.65
N VAL A 231 8.91 -17.43 -5.94
CA VAL A 231 9.08 -16.00 -6.19
C VAL A 231 10.53 -15.71 -6.51
N ILE A 232 10.71 -15.00 -7.62
CA ILE A 232 12.00 -14.51 -8.08
C ILE A 232 11.93 -12.99 -8.16
N GLN A 233 12.93 -12.31 -7.60
CA GLN A 233 13.05 -10.87 -7.67
C GLN A 233 14.46 -10.45 -8.07
N VAL A 234 14.52 -9.32 -8.76
CA VAL A 234 15.74 -8.56 -8.93
C VAL A 234 15.98 -7.74 -7.66
N LYS A 235 17.06 -8.01 -6.94
CA LYS A 235 17.50 -7.16 -5.81
C LYS A 235 17.90 -5.79 -6.34
N GLN A 236 17.43 -4.73 -5.69
CA GLN A 236 17.89 -3.38 -6.00
C GLN A 236 19.39 -3.27 -5.68
N GLY A 237 20.21 -3.04 -6.70
CA GLY A 237 21.57 -2.56 -6.56
C GLY A 237 21.68 -1.16 -7.19
N ASN A 238 22.70 -0.39 -6.81
CA ASN A 238 22.99 0.94 -7.38
C ASN A 238 23.33 0.91 -8.89
N ASN A 239 23.33 -0.26 -9.53
CA ASN A 239 23.71 -0.43 -10.91
C ASN A 239 22.51 -0.18 -11.83
N GLN A 240 22.70 0.69 -12.82
CA GLN A 240 21.77 0.82 -13.93
C GLN A 240 21.78 -0.50 -14.71
N PHE A 241 20.68 -1.25 -14.63
CA PHE A 241 20.51 -2.46 -15.44
C PHE A 241 20.49 -2.08 -16.93
N ASN A 242 21.45 -2.63 -17.66
CA ASN A 242 21.52 -2.63 -19.11
C ASN A 242 21.16 -4.03 -19.67
N GLU A 243 21.08 -4.15 -20.98
CA GLU A 243 20.68 -5.39 -21.67
C GLU A 243 21.52 -6.61 -21.28
N LYS A 244 22.85 -6.47 -21.21
CA LYS A 244 23.77 -7.55 -20.79
C LYS A 244 23.53 -7.99 -19.34
N SER A 245 23.27 -7.04 -18.44
CA SER A 245 22.96 -7.37 -17.05
C SER A 245 21.60 -8.04 -16.88
N ASN A 246 20.63 -7.71 -17.73
CA ASN A 246 19.34 -8.40 -17.77
C ASN A 246 19.51 -9.85 -18.25
N GLU A 247 20.24 -10.05 -19.35
CA GLU A 247 20.56 -11.36 -19.91
C GLU A 247 21.27 -12.25 -18.89
N LYS A 248 22.28 -11.71 -18.19
CA LYS A 248 22.94 -12.40 -17.08
C LYS A 248 21.95 -12.77 -15.97
N PHE A 249 21.05 -11.87 -15.57
CA PHE A 249 20.04 -12.17 -14.54
C PHE A 249 19.17 -13.37 -14.92
N PHE A 250 18.69 -13.47 -16.17
CA PHE A 250 17.91 -14.61 -16.63
C PHE A 250 18.73 -15.90 -16.73
N THR A 251 20.00 -15.79 -17.14
CA THR A 251 20.94 -16.92 -17.16
C THR A 251 21.20 -17.45 -15.75
N ASP A 252 21.46 -16.57 -14.78
CA ASP A 252 21.66 -16.91 -13.37
C ASP A 252 20.40 -17.62 -12.80
N ILE A 253 19.19 -17.26 -13.27
CA ILE A 253 17.97 -17.98 -12.91
C ILE A 253 17.99 -19.42 -13.43
N LEU A 254 18.24 -19.63 -14.72
CA LEU A 254 18.20 -20.97 -15.35
C LEU A 254 19.27 -21.91 -14.79
N ASN A 255 20.47 -21.40 -14.55
CA ASN A 255 21.60 -22.18 -14.04
C ASN A 255 21.52 -22.44 -12.52
N ASN A 256 20.52 -21.89 -11.84
CA ASN A 256 20.43 -21.89 -10.38
C ASN A 256 21.68 -21.33 -9.70
N GLU A 257 22.28 -20.29 -10.29
CA GLU A 257 23.45 -19.63 -9.72
C GLU A 257 23.09 -18.75 -8.53
N ASN A 258 23.99 -18.68 -7.56
CA ASN A 258 23.90 -17.72 -6.45
C ASN A 258 24.43 -16.36 -6.95
N SER A 259 23.51 -15.46 -7.28
CA SER A 259 23.84 -14.11 -7.75
C SER A 259 23.42 -13.05 -6.72
N PRO A 260 24.27 -12.04 -6.43
CA PRO A 260 23.93 -10.98 -5.48
C PRO A 260 22.75 -10.11 -5.95
N HIS A 261 22.40 -10.17 -7.23
CA HIS A 261 21.28 -9.43 -7.83
C HIS A 261 20.00 -10.25 -7.90
N LEU A 262 20.05 -11.53 -7.53
CA LEU A 262 18.96 -12.48 -7.64
C LEU A 262 18.47 -12.88 -6.26
N LEU A 263 17.14 -12.81 -6.07
CA LEU A 263 16.50 -13.27 -4.85
C LEU A 263 15.42 -14.30 -5.20
N LYS A 264 15.68 -15.55 -4.83
CA LYS A 264 14.78 -16.70 -4.99
C LYS A 264 14.25 -17.13 -3.62
N TYR A 265 12.95 -17.29 -3.48
CA TYR A 265 12.33 -17.82 -2.26
C TYR A 265 10.88 -18.27 -2.51
N GLN A 266 10.29 -18.97 -1.55
CA GLN A 266 8.88 -19.32 -1.59
C GLN A 266 8.02 -18.27 -0.89
N SER A 267 6.97 -17.84 -1.57
CA SER A 267 5.93 -17.00 -0.99
C SER A 267 5.28 -17.70 0.20
N ALA A 268 5.04 -16.93 1.26
CA ALA A 268 4.29 -17.35 2.43
C ALA A 268 2.78 -17.34 2.18
N ILE A 269 2.33 -16.73 1.08
CA ILE A 269 1.01 -16.86 0.48
C ILE A 269 1.04 -18.06 -0.47
N THR A 270 0.15 -19.01 -0.22
CA THR A 270 -0.05 -20.21 -1.03
C THR A 270 -1.21 -20.02 -2.01
N ASN A 271 -1.45 -20.99 -2.89
CA ASN A 271 -2.60 -20.97 -3.79
C ASN A 271 -3.96 -20.97 -3.05
N LYS A 272 -4.04 -21.53 -1.84
CA LYS A 272 -5.24 -21.40 -0.97
C LYS A 272 -5.45 -19.98 -0.44
N ASP A 273 -4.37 -19.22 -0.26
CA ASP A 273 -4.41 -17.86 0.28
C ASP A 273 -4.69 -16.79 -0.80
N LEU A 274 -4.78 -17.16 -2.09
CA LEU A 274 -5.07 -16.25 -3.20
C LEU A 274 -6.55 -15.81 -3.21
N ILE A 275 -6.93 -15.05 -2.18
CA ILE A 275 -8.27 -14.51 -1.98
C ILE A 275 -8.67 -13.68 -3.21
N THR A 276 -9.86 -13.98 -3.74
CA THR A 276 -10.35 -13.39 -5.00
C THR A 276 -10.66 -11.89 -4.91
N SER A 277 -10.84 -11.34 -3.69
CA SER A 277 -11.20 -9.94 -3.44
C SER A 277 -10.04 -8.97 -3.28
N ASN A 278 -8.86 -9.45 -2.89
CA ASN A 278 -7.77 -8.62 -2.41
C ASN A 278 -6.59 -8.62 -3.38
N GLY A 279 -5.65 -7.70 -3.16
CA GLY A 279 -4.34 -7.76 -3.79
C GLY A 279 -3.61 -9.04 -3.37
N TRP A 280 -2.87 -9.67 -4.29
CA TRP A 280 -2.03 -10.82 -4.01
C TRP A 280 -0.63 -10.33 -3.65
N ASN A 281 -0.26 -10.41 -2.37
CA ASN A 281 1.06 -9.99 -1.87
C ASN A 281 2.08 -11.13 -2.00
N LEU A 282 2.36 -11.55 -3.23
CA LEU A 282 3.24 -12.70 -3.51
C LEU A 282 4.67 -12.49 -2.98
N LYS A 283 5.12 -11.23 -2.88
CA LYS A 283 6.45 -10.85 -2.40
C LYS A 283 6.60 -10.91 -0.88
N TYR A 284 5.90 -11.83 -0.22
CA TYR A 284 5.91 -12.02 1.22
C TYR A 284 6.61 -13.34 1.56
N PRO A 285 7.90 -13.31 1.99
CA PRO A 285 8.67 -14.53 2.21
C PRO A 285 8.22 -15.34 3.43
N LEU A 286 8.43 -16.66 3.40
CA LEU A 286 8.06 -17.56 4.50
C LEU A 286 8.76 -17.22 5.83
N ASP A 287 10.07 -16.92 5.78
CA ASP A 287 10.86 -16.53 6.97
C ASP A 287 10.32 -15.24 7.61
N VAL A 288 9.92 -14.28 6.77
CA VAL A 288 9.26 -13.04 7.20
C VAL A 288 7.93 -13.36 7.88
N LYS A 289 7.12 -14.27 7.31
CA LYS A 289 5.84 -14.69 7.92
C LYS A 289 6.03 -15.32 9.30
N TYR A 290 7.08 -16.10 9.51
CA TYR A 290 7.38 -16.66 10.83
C TYR A 290 7.62 -15.56 11.86
N LEU A 291 8.47 -14.59 11.55
CA LEU A 291 8.77 -13.49 12.46
C LEU A 291 7.56 -12.58 12.70
N VAL A 292 6.80 -12.25 11.65
CA VAL A 292 5.51 -11.52 11.79
C VAL A 292 4.55 -12.28 12.70
N LYS A 293 4.43 -13.60 12.57
CA LYS A 293 3.58 -14.42 13.44
C LYS A 293 4.06 -14.40 14.89
N LYS A 294 5.37 -14.41 15.13
CA LYS A 294 5.95 -14.27 16.48
C LYS A 294 5.55 -12.93 17.10
N ILE A 295 5.66 -11.83 16.34
CA ILE A 295 5.20 -10.50 16.78
C ILE A 295 3.69 -10.48 17.05
N GLU A 296 2.87 -10.99 16.11
CA GLU A 296 1.41 -11.00 16.23
C GLU A 296 0.91 -11.80 17.44
N ASN A 297 1.65 -12.81 17.91
CA ASN A 297 1.28 -13.57 19.09
C ASN A 297 1.28 -12.72 20.38
N TYR A 298 2.15 -11.73 20.48
CA TYR A 298 2.16 -10.75 21.58
C TYR A 298 1.06 -9.69 21.45
N CYS A 299 0.31 -9.69 20.35
CA CYS A 299 -0.77 -8.74 20.07
C CYS A 299 -2.18 -9.35 20.16
N ARG A 300 -2.29 -10.52 20.80
CA ARG A 300 -3.56 -11.25 20.96
C ARG A 300 -4.28 -10.90 22.25
N PHE A 301 -5.57 -10.62 22.13
CA PHE A 301 -6.52 -10.47 23.24
C PHE A 301 -7.56 -11.59 23.12
N ASN A 302 -7.71 -12.41 24.17
CA ASN A 302 -8.63 -13.55 24.19
C ASN A 302 -8.50 -14.47 22.95
N GLY A 303 -7.26 -14.72 22.50
CA GLY A 303 -6.96 -15.56 21.34
C GLY A 303 -7.06 -14.84 19.98
N SER A 304 -7.71 -13.67 19.90
CA SER A 304 -7.86 -12.89 18.67
C SER A 304 -6.79 -11.81 18.54
N LYS A 305 -6.28 -11.60 17.31
CA LYS A 305 -5.37 -10.49 17.03
C LYS A 305 -6.10 -9.17 17.17
N SER A 306 -5.42 -8.17 17.73
CA SER A 306 -5.95 -6.82 17.82
C SER A 306 -5.15 -5.85 16.96
N TYR A 307 -5.82 -4.86 16.38
CA TYR A 307 -5.26 -3.86 15.48
C TYR A 307 -5.61 -2.45 15.90
N LEU A 308 -4.98 -1.44 15.27
CA LEU A 308 -5.26 -0.02 15.53
C LEU A 308 -6.76 0.30 15.49
N THR A 309 -7.51 -0.29 14.55
CA THR A 309 -8.96 -0.08 14.43
C THR A 309 -9.78 -0.51 15.62
N ASP A 310 -9.30 -1.45 16.44
CA ASP A 310 -10.05 -1.98 17.58
C ASP A 310 -10.04 -1.00 18.76
N PHE A 311 -9.05 -0.09 18.79
CA PHE A 311 -8.85 0.88 19.85
C PHE A 311 -9.10 2.31 19.39
N PHE A 312 -8.82 2.62 18.12
CA PHE A 312 -8.84 3.99 17.62
C PHE A 312 -9.78 4.20 16.43
N VAL A 313 -10.36 5.39 16.39
CA VAL A 313 -10.97 6.00 15.20
C VAL A 313 -9.92 6.89 14.54
N ILE A 314 -9.38 6.48 13.40
CA ILE A 314 -8.38 7.29 12.69
C ILE A 314 -9.08 8.34 11.83
N ARG A 315 -8.79 9.63 12.02
CA ARG A 315 -9.41 10.73 11.27
C ARG A 315 -8.40 11.80 10.90
N ASN A 316 -8.65 12.44 9.76
CA ASN A 316 -7.88 13.61 9.33
C ASN A 316 -8.06 14.75 10.33
N GLY A 317 -7.08 15.66 10.35
CA GLY A 317 -7.19 16.96 10.98
C GLY A 317 -8.24 17.84 10.30
N LEU A 318 -8.13 19.15 10.55
CA LEU A 318 -9.12 20.11 10.11
C LEU A 318 -9.11 20.32 8.60
N ILE A 319 -10.31 20.40 8.03
CA ILE A 319 -10.55 20.92 6.69
C ILE A 319 -11.23 22.26 6.89
N LEU A 320 -10.55 23.34 6.51
CA LEU A 320 -11.07 24.69 6.59
C LEU A 320 -11.89 25.01 5.34
N ILE A 321 -12.64 26.11 5.36
CA ILE A 321 -13.35 26.58 4.16
C ILE A 321 -12.31 27.05 3.14
N LYS A 322 -11.36 27.89 3.61
CA LYS A 322 -10.20 28.37 2.86
C LYS A 322 -9.05 28.62 3.84
N ASP A 323 -7.91 27.99 3.60
CA ASP A 323 -6.78 28.01 4.54
C ASP A 323 -6.23 29.42 4.71
N GLU A 324 -6.12 30.21 3.63
CA GLU A 324 -5.56 31.58 3.66
C GLU A 324 -6.42 32.58 4.45
N ILE A 325 -7.70 32.26 4.67
CA ILE A 325 -8.61 33.07 5.47
C ILE A 325 -8.59 32.60 6.94
N PHE A 326 -8.66 31.30 7.17
CA PHE A 326 -8.79 30.78 8.53
C PHE A 326 -7.45 30.66 9.29
N VAL A 327 -6.31 30.60 8.59
CA VAL A 327 -4.97 30.53 9.19
C VAL A 327 -4.30 31.88 9.06
N LEU A 328 -4.35 32.65 10.13
CA LEU A 328 -3.79 33.99 10.19
C LEU A 328 -2.26 33.95 10.24
N LYS A 329 -1.63 34.79 9.42
CA LYS A 329 -0.18 34.93 9.39
C LYS A 329 0.24 36.24 10.03
N GLU A 330 1.29 36.15 10.83
CA GLU A 330 1.92 37.32 11.43
C GLU A 330 2.45 38.26 10.33
N ASN A 331 2.24 39.57 10.52
CA ASN A 331 2.56 40.64 9.58
C ASN A 331 1.73 40.68 8.29
N GLU A 332 0.78 39.77 8.09
CA GLU A 332 -0.16 39.81 6.96
C GLU A 332 -1.59 40.10 7.45
N SER A 333 -2.18 39.15 8.18
CA SER A 333 -3.56 39.20 8.68
C SER A 333 -3.65 39.32 10.20
N LEU A 334 -2.53 39.12 10.90
CA LEU A 334 -2.40 39.23 12.35
C LEU A 334 -1.15 40.03 12.71
N LYS A 335 -1.25 40.88 13.73
CA LYS A 335 -0.11 41.59 14.34
C LYS A 335 -0.07 41.28 15.83
N ILE A 336 1.12 41.00 16.38
CA ILE A 336 1.31 40.72 17.80
C ILE A 336 2.24 41.79 18.39
N VAL A 337 1.83 42.45 19.47
CA VAL A 337 2.62 43.49 20.17
C VAL A 337 2.43 43.29 21.67
N ASP A 338 3.49 43.06 22.42
CA ASP A 338 3.47 42.91 23.90
C ASP A 338 2.34 42.00 24.41
N SER A 339 2.16 40.84 23.76
CA SER A 339 1.09 39.83 23.99
C SER A 339 -0.33 40.21 23.53
N ASP A 340 -0.57 41.46 23.12
CA ASP A 340 -1.81 41.83 22.43
C ASP A 340 -1.79 41.35 20.99
N MET A 341 -2.96 40.89 20.52
CA MET A 341 -3.16 40.38 19.18
C MET A 341 -4.14 41.29 18.45
N PHE A 342 -3.80 41.68 17.23
CA PHE A 342 -4.63 42.53 16.39
C PHE A 342 -4.91 41.83 15.06
N ILE A 343 -6.18 41.78 14.66
CA ILE A 343 -6.61 41.17 13.40
C ILE A 343 -6.87 42.25 12.34
N LYS A 344 -6.55 41.96 11.08
CA LYS A 344 -6.69 42.92 9.98
C LYS A 344 -8.09 42.91 9.36
N ILE A 345 -8.89 43.94 9.62
CA ILE A 345 -10.25 44.14 9.09
C ILE A 345 -10.25 45.39 8.20
N ASP A 346 -10.64 45.26 6.94
CA ASP A 346 -10.71 46.38 5.98
C ASP A 346 -9.43 47.25 5.96
N ASN A 347 -8.27 46.58 5.93
CA ASN A 347 -6.93 47.17 6.00
C ASN A 347 -6.53 47.87 7.31
N THR A 348 -7.33 47.78 8.36
CA THR A 348 -7.02 48.29 9.69
C THR A 348 -6.80 47.15 10.70
N PHE A 349 -5.87 47.32 11.63
CA PHE A 349 -5.62 46.33 12.68
C PHE A 349 -6.46 46.64 13.92
N VAL A 350 -7.35 45.72 14.28
CA VAL A 350 -8.26 45.84 15.42
C VAL A 350 -7.83 44.89 16.54
N LYS A 351 -7.74 45.39 17.77
CA LYS A 351 -7.31 44.62 18.94
C LYS A 351 -8.36 43.56 19.29
N LEU A 352 -7.93 42.31 19.44
CA LEU A 352 -8.75 41.21 19.92
C LEU A 352 -8.94 41.29 21.43
N ASN A 353 -10.14 40.95 21.91
CA ASN A 353 -10.39 40.77 23.34
C ASN A 353 -9.85 39.41 23.83
N ASP A 354 -9.82 39.20 25.14
CA ASP A 354 -9.22 37.98 25.71
C ASP A 354 -9.98 36.69 25.37
N GLU A 355 -11.31 36.74 25.18
CA GLU A 355 -12.08 35.59 24.71
C GLU A 355 -11.73 35.22 23.26
N GLU A 356 -11.53 36.22 22.39
CA GLU A 356 -11.14 36.03 20.99
C GLU A 356 -9.71 35.53 20.85
N LYS A 357 -8.78 36.05 21.66
CA LYS A 357 -7.39 35.55 21.70
C LYS A 357 -7.35 34.04 21.98
N GLN A 358 -8.21 33.53 22.86
CA GLN A 358 -8.28 32.09 23.17
C GLN A 358 -8.77 31.22 21.99
N LYS A 359 -9.45 31.84 21.00
CA LYS A 359 -9.91 31.17 19.78
C LYS A 359 -8.87 31.14 18.67
N LEU A 360 -7.72 31.78 18.87
CA LEU A 360 -6.56 31.65 17.98
C LEU A 360 -5.67 30.49 18.42
N LYS A 361 -5.59 29.44 17.60
CA LYS A 361 -4.83 28.21 17.88
C LYS A 361 -3.66 28.09 16.92
N LYS A 362 -2.49 27.61 17.37
CA LYS A 362 -1.39 27.31 16.44
C LYS A 362 -1.79 26.18 15.50
N MET A 363 -1.63 26.41 14.20
CA MET A 363 -1.99 25.47 13.14
C MET A 363 -0.75 24.82 12.54
N PHE A 364 -0.72 23.50 12.49
CA PHE A 364 0.41 22.72 11.97
C PHE A 364 0.06 22.02 10.66
N LYS A 365 1.09 21.70 9.87
CA LYS A 365 1.03 20.82 8.70
C LYS A 365 1.80 19.54 9.00
N SER A 366 1.51 18.47 8.27
CA SER A 366 2.13 17.15 8.52
C SER A 366 3.65 17.11 8.39
N LYS A 367 4.27 18.09 7.70
CA LYS A 367 5.73 18.18 7.50
C LYS A 367 6.53 18.34 8.80
N VAL A 368 5.91 18.84 9.87
CA VAL A 368 6.57 19.09 11.16
C VAL A 368 6.60 17.85 12.05
N ILE A 369 5.92 16.77 11.64
CA ILE A 369 5.82 15.55 12.43
C ILE A 369 7.16 14.82 12.38
N GLU A 370 7.71 14.54 13.55
CA GLU A 370 8.90 13.74 13.74
C GLU A 370 8.55 12.48 14.54
N PRO A 371 9.36 11.41 14.50
CA PRO A 371 9.17 10.29 15.41
C PRO A 371 9.13 10.79 16.86
N PHE A 372 8.13 10.35 17.62
CA PHE A 372 7.88 10.70 19.04
C PHE A 372 7.44 12.13 19.34
N SER A 373 7.67 13.10 18.44
CA SER A 373 7.40 14.52 18.71
C SER A 373 7.00 15.29 17.43
N TYR A 374 7.23 16.60 17.42
CA TYR A 374 7.02 17.47 16.27
C TYR A 374 7.79 18.78 16.49
N ASP A 375 8.13 19.47 15.40
CA ASP A 375 8.71 20.80 15.48
C ASP A 375 7.65 21.82 15.94
N LYS A 376 7.75 22.23 17.21
CA LYS A 376 6.84 23.21 17.83
C LYS A 376 7.00 24.62 17.27
N SER A 377 8.12 24.92 16.61
CA SER A 377 8.44 26.25 16.07
C SER A 377 7.85 26.46 14.67
N GLU A 378 7.69 25.39 13.88
CA GLU A 378 7.22 25.45 12.48
C GLU A 378 5.68 25.40 12.31
N PHE A 379 4.93 26.21 13.05
CA PHE A 379 3.49 26.33 12.79
C PHE A 379 3.20 27.21 11.56
N SER A 380 2.15 26.90 10.81
CA SER A 380 1.75 27.60 9.58
C SER A 380 1.07 28.96 9.81
N GLY A 381 0.61 29.20 11.04
CA GLY A 381 -0.08 30.42 11.46
C GLY A 381 -1.09 30.15 12.57
N TYR A 382 -1.88 31.16 12.91
CA TYR A 382 -2.91 31.11 13.95
C TYR A 382 -4.27 30.83 13.33
N LEU A 383 -4.79 29.62 13.55
CA LEU A 383 -6.13 29.21 13.19
C LEU A 383 -7.19 29.97 13.99
N ILE A 384 -8.16 30.57 13.30
CA ILE A 384 -9.44 30.97 13.90
C ILE A 384 -10.28 29.70 14.11
N TYR A 385 -10.36 29.21 15.35
CA TYR A 385 -11.17 28.05 15.71
C TYR A 385 -12.39 28.47 16.53
N LEU A 386 -13.56 28.44 15.91
CA LEU A 386 -14.85 28.63 16.58
C LEU A 386 -15.58 27.29 16.66
N ASP A 387 -16.13 26.96 17.84
CA ASP A 387 -16.86 25.71 18.02
C ASP A 387 -18.32 25.85 17.57
N LYS A 388 -18.66 25.14 16.50
CA LYS A 388 -20.03 25.06 15.98
C LYS A 388 -21.04 24.56 17.02
N ASN A 389 -20.58 23.82 18.02
CA ASN A 389 -21.41 23.16 19.01
C ASN A 389 -21.78 24.04 20.20
N GLU A 390 -21.06 25.14 20.40
CA GLU A 390 -21.28 26.07 21.50
C GLU A 390 -22.74 26.56 21.59
N PHE A 391 -23.45 26.61 20.44
CA PHE A 391 -24.86 27.00 20.39
C PHE A 391 -25.77 26.03 19.61
N LYS A 392 -25.48 24.72 19.67
CA LYS A 392 -26.16 23.65 18.90
C LYS A 392 -27.70 23.61 19.00
N ASN A 393 -28.27 24.09 20.11
CA ASN A 393 -29.72 24.09 20.35
C ASN A 393 -30.45 25.29 19.75
N LYS A 394 -29.76 26.13 18.97
CA LYS A 394 -30.33 27.30 18.31
C LYS A 394 -30.48 27.06 16.81
N ASN A 395 -31.47 27.71 16.21
CA ASN A 395 -31.51 27.77 14.75
C ASN A 395 -30.25 28.48 14.21
N LEU A 396 -29.91 28.21 12.94
CA LEU A 396 -28.66 28.68 12.33
C LEU A 396 -28.48 30.20 12.38
N LYS A 397 -29.57 30.97 12.23
CA LYS A 397 -29.54 32.43 12.26
C LYS A 397 -29.14 32.91 13.66
N LYS A 398 -29.85 32.44 14.69
CA LYS A 398 -29.57 32.77 16.09
C LYS A 398 -28.15 32.35 16.47
N ARG A 399 -27.69 31.15 16.12
CA ARG A 399 -26.29 30.74 16.40
C ARG A 399 -25.29 31.76 15.86
N ASN A 400 -25.45 32.20 14.61
CA ASN A 400 -24.54 33.16 14.00
C ASN A 400 -24.60 34.52 14.69
N GLU A 401 -25.80 35.04 15.01
CA GLU A 401 -25.98 36.28 15.78
C GLU A 401 -25.27 36.20 17.15
N PHE A 402 -25.36 35.07 17.85
CA PHE A 402 -24.64 34.86 19.11
C PHE A 402 -23.12 34.77 18.92
N THR A 403 -22.66 34.14 17.83
CA THR A 403 -21.23 34.03 17.49
C THR A 403 -20.66 35.41 17.20
N GLU A 404 -21.38 36.23 16.44
CA GLU A 404 -21.01 37.62 16.12
C GLU A 404 -20.96 38.49 17.37
N LYS A 405 -21.94 38.35 18.27
CA LYS A 405 -21.95 39.09 19.54
C LYS A 405 -20.78 38.70 20.46
N LYS A 406 -20.42 37.42 20.49
CA LYS A 406 -19.39 36.90 21.40
C LYS A 406 -17.97 37.15 20.86
N TYR A 407 -17.77 37.00 19.55
CA TYR A 407 -16.47 37.13 18.89
C TYR A 407 -16.54 38.20 17.78
N PRO A 408 -16.78 39.48 18.14
CA PRO A 408 -17.12 40.54 17.19
C PRO A 408 -16.02 40.83 16.16
N ASN A 409 -14.75 40.85 16.57
CA ASN A 409 -13.63 41.15 15.68
C ASN A 409 -13.28 39.95 14.79
N LEU A 410 -13.28 38.73 15.34
CA LEU A 410 -13.03 37.52 14.56
C LEU A 410 -14.12 37.29 13.50
N THR A 411 -15.38 37.52 13.85
CA THR A 411 -16.49 37.39 12.90
C THR A 411 -16.52 38.54 11.90
N ALA A 412 -16.19 39.78 12.28
CA ALA A 412 -16.02 40.88 11.34
C ALA A 412 -14.92 40.58 10.30
N TYR A 413 -13.77 40.06 10.73
CA TYR A 413 -12.71 39.60 9.83
C TYR A 413 -13.20 38.55 8.83
N LEU A 414 -13.93 37.51 9.28
CA LEU A 414 -14.45 36.49 8.37
C LEU A 414 -15.54 37.03 7.43
N ASN A 415 -16.32 38.00 7.89
CA ASN A 415 -17.39 38.63 7.11
C ASN A 415 -16.88 39.43 5.91
N GLN A 416 -15.68 40.02 5.97
CA GLN A 416 -15.09 40.70 4.81
C GLN A 416 -14.87 39.73 3.61
N PHE A 417 -14.84 38.41 3.88
CA PHE A 417 -14.74 37.36 2.86
C PHE A 417 -16.04 36.55 2.66
N ARG A 418 -17.18 37.01 3.20
CA ARG A 418 -18.44 36.23 3.22
C ARG A 418 -18.81 35.65 1.86
N GLY A 419 -18.79 36.48 0.80
CA GLY A 419 -19.17 36.04 -0.55
C GLY A 419 -18.31 34.87 -1.07
N GLU A 420 -17.00 34.92 -0.81
CA GLU A 420 -16.09 33.84 -1.17
C GLU A 420 -16.35 32.57 -0.35
N LEU A 421 -16.47 32.71 0.97
CA LEU A 421 -16.71 31.57 1.88
C LEU A 421 -18.03 30.86 1.57
N GLU A 422 -19.11 31.62 1.33
CA GLU A 422 -20.42 31.07 0.94
C GLU A 422 -20.36 30.33 -0.40
N ASN A 423 -19.61 30.85 -1.38
CA ASN A 423 -19.44 30.19 -2.67
C ASN A 423 -18.71 28.84 -2.53
N ILE A 424 -17.63 28.79 -1.73
CA ILE A 424 -16.89 27.54 -1.48
C ILE A 424 -17.78 26.52 -0.77
N LEU A 425 -18.55 26.93 0.25
CA LEU A 425 -19.49 26.04 0.96
C LEU A 425 -20.57 25.51 0.01
N ARG A 426 -21.13 26.36 -0.85
CA ARG A 426 -22.13 25.96 -1.86
C ARG A 426 -21.57 24.93 -2.83
N ASN A 427 -20.36 25.14 -3.35
CA ASN A 427 -19.68 24.21 -4.25
C ASN A 427 -19.36 22.88 -3.56
N ALA A 428 -19.09 22.91 -2.26
CA ALA A 428 -18.89 21.73 -1.43
C ALA A 428 -20.20 21.01 -1.03
N LYS A 429 -21.37 21.56 -1.40
CA LYS A 429 -22.71 21.11 -0.97
C LYS A 429 -22.88 21.12 0.55
N GLU A 430 -22.30 22.11 1.21
CA GLU A 430 -22.39 22.32 2.65
C GLU A 430 -23.21 23.59 2.96
N ASN A 431 -23.56 23.79 4.23
CA ASN A 431 -24.46 24.86 4.63
C ASN A 431 -23.76 26.22 4.59
N VAL A 432 -24.21 27.11 3.71
CA VAL A 432 -23.66 28.45 3.51
C VAL A 432 -23.67 29.33 4.77
N LYS A 433 -24.48 29.01 5.79
CA LYS A 433 -24.48 29.75 7.07
C LYS A 433 -23.33 29.35 8.01
N ASP A 434 -22.49 28.38 7.64
CA ASP A 434 -21.37 27.90 8.46
C ASP A 434 -20.04 28.64 8.22
N ILE A 435 -20.08 29.86 7.66
CA ILE A 435 -18.88 30.65 7.31
C ILE A 435 -17.89 30.90 8.46
N TYR A 436 -18.30 30.74 9.71
CA TYR A 436 -17.46 30.99 10.89
C TYR A 436 -16.71 29.75 11.41
N PHE A 437 -16.98 28.57 10.86
CA PHE A 437 -16.55 27.31 11.45
C PHE A 437 -15.67 26.50 10.49
N PRO A 438 -14.76 25.65 10.99
CA PRO A 438 -14.09 24.67 10.15
C PRO A 438 -15.11 23.81 9.40
N ARG A 439 -14.83 23.54 8.13
CA ARG A 439 -15.70 22.75 7.25
C ARG A 439 -15.85 21.32 7.78
N ARG A 440 -14.74 20.69 8.15
CA ARG A 440 -14.70 19.33 8.75
C ARG A 440 -13.56 19.18 9.75
N GLY A 441 -13.60 18.09 10.53
CA GLY A 441 -12.55 17.72 11.48
C GLY A 441 -12.76 18.24 12.91
N SER A 442 -13.80 19.05 13.15
CA SER A 442 -14.21 19.48 14.50
C SER A 442 -15.06 18.43 15.24
N LEU A 443 -15.63 17.48 14.51
CA LEU A 443 -16.49 16.43 15.03
C LEU A 443 -16.06 15.06 14.50
N ILE A 444 -16.18 14.04 15.34
CA ILE A 444 -16.08 12.64 14.90
C ILE A 444 -17.33 11.86 15.30
N THR A 445 -17.69 10.91 14.45
CA THR A 445 -18.72 9.93 14.79
C THR A 445 -18.07 8.77 15.54
N GLN A 446 -18.59 8.49 16.72
CA GLN A 446 -18.31 7.32 17.54
C GLN A 446 -19.61 6.52 17.74
N PHE A 447 -19.48 5.32 18.30
CA PHE A 447 -20.60 4.48 18.70
C PHE A 447 -20.45 4.13 20.17
N ASP A 448 -21.52 4.25 20.93
CA ASP A 448 -21.53 3.84 22.33
C ASP A 448 -21.60 2.30 22.46
N ILE A 449 -21.64 1.82 23.70
CA ILE A 449 -21.66 0.38 24.02
C ILE A 449 -22.93 -0.29 23.47
N GLU A 450 -24.03 0.46 23.32
CA GLU A 450 -25.30 0.01 22.73
C GLU A 450 -25.32 0.17 21.21
N HIS A 451 -24.18 0.48 20.58
CA HIS A 451 -24.02 0.72 19.14
C HIS A 451 -24.85 1.90 18.61
N LYS A 452 -25.25 2.84 19.47
CA LYS A 452 -25.90 4.08 19.05
C LYS A 452 -24.85 5.10 18.63
N ARG A 453 -25.17 5.81 17.55
CA ARG A 453 -24.29 6.82 16.96
C ARG A 453 -24.19 8.05 17.87
N LYS A 454 -22.96 8.45 18.21
CA LYS A 454 -22.66 9.66 18.98
C LYS A 454 -21.71 10.58 18.23
N LEU A 455 -21.97 11.89 18.24
CA LEU A 455 -21.07 12.91 17.69
C LEU A 455 -20.23 13.52 18.82
N VAL A 456 -18.92 13.33 18.75
CA VAL A 456 -17.96 13.83 19.75
C VAL A 456 -17.30 15.11 19.23
N ASN A 457 -17.29 16.15 20.08
CA ASN A 457 -16.57 17.39 19.82
C ASN A 457 -15.07 17.19 20.06
N LEU A 458 -14.24 17.53 19.06
CA LEU A 458 -12.80 17.34 19.12
C LEU A 458 -12.03 18.52 19.70
N GLU A 459 -12.63 19.70 19.91
CA GLU A 459 -11.92 20.85 20.48
C GLU A 459 -11.22 20.51 21.81
N PRO A 460 -11.87 19.88 22.81
CA PRO A 460 -11.20 19.52 24.06
C PRO A 460 -10.03 18.55 23.84
N TYR A 461 -10.17 17.66 22.85
CA TYR A 461 -9.17 16.66 22.51
C TYR A 461 -7.95 17.29 21.84
N TYR A 462 -8.16 18.24 20.92
CA TYR A 462 -7.07 19.02 20.33
C TYR A 462 -6.35 19.88 21.36
N ASP A 463 -7.05 20.42 22.35
CA ASP A 463 -6.44 21.34 23.32
C ASP A 463 -5.65 20.63 24.43
N LYS A 464 -6.16 19.51 24.99
CA LYS A 464 -5.62 18.99 26.25
C LYS A 464 -5.48 17.47 26.33
N GLU A 465 -6.16 16.70 25.49
CA GLU A 465 -6.07 15.24 25.56
C GLU A 465 -4.76 14.73 24.94
N PRO A 466 -4.18 13.63 25.47
CA PRO A 466 -3.11 12.92 24.81
C PRO A 466 -3.51 12.52 23.39
N LYS A 467 -2.67 12.85 22.39
CA LYS A 467 -2.96 12.50 21.01
C LYS A 467 -1.71 12.04 20.26
N ILE A 468 -1.86 10.96 19.51
CA ILE A 468 -0.87 10.47 18.55
C ILE A 468 -1.33 10.87 17.15
N PHE A 469 -0.41 11.38 16.34
CA PHE A 469 -0.68 11.85 14.99
C PHE A 469 0.44 11.48 14.02
N PHE A 470 0.10 11.39 12.74
CA PHE A 470 1.02 10.99 11.67
C PHE A 470 0.58 11.55 10.32
N SER A 471 1.49 11.55 9.35
CA SER A 471 1.24 12.18 8.05
C SER A 471 0.24 11.41 7.18
N TYR A 472 -0.56 12.15 6.41
CA TYR A 472 -1.53 11.61 5.42
C TYR A 472 -0.88 10.90 4.25
N ILE A 473 0.41 11.19 4.02
CA ILE A 473 1.27 10.49 3.09
C ILE A 473 2.55 10.14 3.84
N SER A 474 2.83 8.85 4.00
CA SER A 474 4.08 8.37 4.58
C SER A 474 4.43 6.97 4.08
N LYS A 475 5.74 6.73 3.93
CA LYS A 475 6.32 5.41 3.65
C LYS A 475 7.01 4.81 4.88
N SER A 476 7.13 5.57 5.97
CA SER A 476 7.81 5.17 7.21
C SER A 476 6.86 5.30 8.41
N ASN A 477 7.23 4.63 9.49
CA ASN A 477 6.54 4.71 10.76
C ASN A 477 7.06 5.90 11.57
N ALA A 478 6.52 7.09 11.27
CA ALA A 478 6.80 8.32 12.01
C ALA A 478 5.49 8.83 12.64
N PHE A 479 5.39 8.68 13.95
CA PHE A 479 4.23 9.08 14.74
C PHE A 479 4.66 10.08 15.80
N GLY A 480 4.06 11.27 15.76
CA GLY A 480 4.23 12.32 16.75
C GLY A 480 3.24 12.19 17.89
N TYR A 481 3.55 12.85 19.01
CA TYR A 481 2.72 12.84 20.21
C TYR A 481 2.77 14.18 20.92
N THR A 482 1.63 14.57 21.52
CA THR A 482 1.60 15.67 22.49
C THR A 482 0.39 15.58 23.41
N LYS A 483 0.51 16.16 24.59
CA LYS A 483 -0.61 16.49 25.49
C LYS A 483 -0.99 17.98 25.39
N ASP A 484 -0.13 18.80 24.78
CA ASP A 484 -0.37 20.22 24.59
C ASP A 484 -1.44 20.47 23.50
N SER A 485 -1.82 21.74 23.32
CA SER A 485 -2.71 22.16 22.24
C SER A 485 -2.04 21.91 20.88
N TYR A 486 -2.72 21.16 20.01
CA TYR A 486 -2.21 20.80 18.69
C TYR A 486 -3.35 20.66 17.68
N TYR A 487 -3.38 21.57 16.72
CA TYR A 487 -4.34 21.59 15.61
C TYR A 487 -3.56 21.43 14.31
N ALA A 488 -4.01 20.55 13.42
CA ALA A 488 -3.31 20.31 12.16
C ALA A 488 -4.28 20.22 10.99
N THR A 489 -3.78 20.51 9.78
CA THR A 489 -4.53 20.42 8.54
C THR A 489 -4.90 18.97 8.21
N SER A 490 -5.79 18.81 7.25
CA SER A 490 -6.27 17.49 6.79
C SER A 490 -5.19 16.57 6.23
N ASP A 491 -3.98 17.07 5.97
CA ASP A 491 -2.80 16.27 5.64
C ASP A 491 -2.18 15.55 6.87
N THR A 492 -2.77 15.69 8.05
CA THR A 492 -2.41 14.97 9.27
C THR A 492 -3.54 14.04 9.69
N TYR A 493 -3.21 12.81 10.08
CA TYR A 493 -4.12 11.87 10.73
C TYR A 493 -3.91 11.85 12.24
N PHE A 494 -5.00 11.68 12.98
CA PHE A 494 -5.03 11.52 14.43
C PHE A 494 -5.59 10.15 14.80
N LEU A 495 -5.04 9.57 15.87
CA LEU A 495 -5.57 8.37 16.53
C LEU A 495 -6.49 8.79 17.68
N TRP A 496 -7.81 8.82 17.45
CA TRP A 496 -8.79 9.13 18.50
C TRP A 496 -9.26 7.87 19.21
N LEU A 497 -9.15 7.83 20.53
CA LEU A 497 -9.56 6.66 21.31
C LEU A 497 -11.07 6.41 21.16
N ARG A 498 -11.44 5.13 20.96
CA ARG A 498 -12.84 4.70 20.88
C ARG A 498 -13.50 4.76 22.24
N GLU A 499 -14.78 5.12 22.24
CA GLU A 499 -15.62 5.06 23.43
C GLU A 499 -15.57 3.66 24.09
N GLY A 500 -15.44 3.64 25.41
CA GLY A 500 -15.27 2.40 26.19
C GLY A 500 -13.83 1.85 26.22
N LYS A 501 -12.87 2.46 25.52
CA LYS A 501 -11.44 2.16 25.68
C LYS A 501 -10.81 3.27 26.53
N ASN A 502 -10.37 2.97 27.74
CA ASN A 502 -9.74 3.95 28.64
C ASN A 502 -8.30 3.58 29.05
N ASP A 503 -7.90 2.31 28.86
CA ASP A 503 -6.67 1.76 29.42
C ASP A 503 -5.52 1.72 28.39
N ILE A 504 -5.37 2.76 27.57
CA ILE A 504 -4.25 2.85 26.64
C ILE A 504 -3.05 3.51 27.30
N ASP A 505 -1.93 2.79 27.30
CA ASP A 505 -0.62 3.34 27.59
C ASP A 505 -0.07 4.07 26.37
N TYR A 506 -0.30 5.38 26.31
CA TYR A 506 0.11 6.22 25.17
C TYR A 506 1.62 6.21 24.95
N LEU A 507 2.44 6.19 26.01
CA LEU A 507 3.90 6.22 25.86
C LEU A 507 4.38 4.88 25.31
N PHE A 508 3.93 3.76 25.87
CA PHE A 508 4.29 2.44 25.34
C PHE A 508 3.82 2.26 23.89
N LEU A 509 2.58 2.65 23.58
CA LEU A 509 2.05 2.55 22.21
C LEU A 509 2.83 3.45 21.23
N LEU A 510 3.13 4.69 21.61
CA LEU A 510 3.94 5.59 20.79
C LEU A 510 5.32 4.99 20.49
N ALA A 511 5.93 4.39 21.51
CA ALA A 511 7.21 3.71 21.39
C ALA A 511 7.14 2.55 20.41
N TYR A 512 6.12 1.70 20.55
CA TYR A 512 5.90 0.58 19.65
C TYR A 512 5.68 1.05 18.21
N LEU A 513 4.81 2.06 17.99
CA LEU A 513 4.52 2.59 16.65
C LEU A 513 5.77 3.18 15.95
N ASN A 514 6.71 3.76 16.69
CA ASN A 514 7.98 4.27 16.15
C ASN A 514 9.13 3.25 16.17
N SER A 515 8.90 2.03 16.66
CA SER A 515 9.94 1.01 16.83
C SER A 515 10.41 0.37 15.52
N LYS A 516 11.58 -0.26 15.57
CA LYS A 516 12.13 -1.14 14.53
C LYS A 516 11.22 -2.33 14.21
N ILE A 517 10.48 -2.84 15.19
CA ILE A 517 9.47 -3.89 14.97
C ILE A 517 8.38 -3.39 14.01
N VAL A 518 7.83 -2.21 14.25
CA VAL A 518 6.79 -1.64 13.38
C VAL A 518 7.38 -1.23 12.03
N LYS A 519 8.62 -0.72 11.97
CA LYS A 519 9.34 -0.51 10.70
C LYS A 519 9.44 -1.79 9.87
N PHE A 520 9.77 -2.92 10.50
CA PHE A 520 9.77 -4.23 9.86
C PHE A 520 8.38 -4.62 9.37
N LEU A 521 7.34 -4.46 10.18
CA LEU A 521 5.95 -4.74 9.78
C LEU A 521 5.49 -3.88 8.59
N PHE A 522 5.92 -2.62 8.50
CA PHE A 522 5.62 -1.75 7.37
C PHE A 522 6.14 -2.34 6.05
N LYS A 523 7.36 -2.88 6.07
CA LYS A 523 7.96 -3.56 4.92
C LYS A 523 7.30 -4.92 4.65
N ALA A 524 7.23 -5.76 5.68
CA ALA A 524 6.68 -7.12 5.62
C ALA A 524 5.26 -7.17 5.05
N LYS A 525 4.40 -6.25 5.50
CA LYS A 525 2.98 -6.18 5.11
C LYS A 525 2.70 -5.16 3.99
N ASN A 526 3.74 -4.56 3.43
CA ASN A 526 3.64 -3.53 2.38
C ASN A 526 2.63 -2.42 2.76
N ILE A 527 2.83 -1.86 3.96
CA ILE A 527 2.04 -0.78 4.52
C ILE A 527 2.62 0.54 4.02
N MET A 528 1.79 1.29 3.31
CA MET A 528 2.09 2.64 2.84
C MET A 528 0.84 3.48 2.98
N ILE A 529 1.01 4.69 3.49
CA ILE A 529 -0.08 5.65 3.64
C ILE A 529 0.01 6.56 2.42
N LYS A 530 -0.92 6.41 1.48
CA LYS A 530 -1.03 7.27 0.29
C LYS A 530 -2.47 7.70 0.13
N ARG A 531 -2.92 8.64 0.97
CA ARG A 531 -4.32 9.11 1.01
C ARG A 531 -5.34 8.06 1.42
N SER A 532 -4.88 6.91 1.91
CA SER A 532 -5.68 5.84 2.50
C SER A 532 -4.92 5.26 3.68
N LYS A 533 -5.64 5.03 4.76
CA LYS A 533 -5.12 4.50 6.03
C LYS A 533 -5.58 3.07 6.32
N THR A 534 -6.42 2.47 5.46
CA THR A 534 -7.05 1.16 5.67
C THR A 534 -6.05 0.05 5.94
N LYS A 535 -4.93 0.01 5.20
CA LYS A 535 -3.88 -0.96 5.47
C LYS A 535 -3.27 -0.79 6.86
N LEU A 536 -2.94 0.44 7.25
CA LEU A 536 -2.38 0.72 8.57
C LEU A 536 -3.38 0.37 9.69
N GLU A 537 -4.65 0.71 9.47
CA GLU A 537 -5.79 0.40 10.33
C GLU A 537 -5.91 -1.11 10.62
N GLU A 538 -5.81 -1.94 9.57
CA GLU A 538 -6.11 -3.38 9.61
C GLU A 538 -4.88 -4.28 9.77
N GLU A 539 -3.66 -3.76 9.57
CA GLU A 539 -2.44 -4.59 9.51
C GLU A 539 -1.41 -4.31 10.59
N ILE A 540 -1.49 -3.18 11.31
CA ILE A 540 -0.61 -2.89 12.46
C ILE A 540 -1.23 -3.47 13.73
N PRO A 541 -0.67 -4.56 14.29
CA PRO A 541 -1.23 -5.20 15.46
C PRO A 541 -0.80 -4.43 16.72
N ILE A 542 -1.69 -4.32 17.72
CA ILE A 542 -1.39 -3.64 18.99
C ILE A 542 -0.94 -4.66 20.04
N PRO A 543 0.21 -4.45 20.71
CA PRO A 543 0.69 -5.39 21.73
C PRO A 543 -0.26 -5.44 22.93
N ASN A 544 -0.53 -6.65 23.41
CA ASN A 544 -1.29 -6.86 24.63
C ASN A 544 -0.35 -6.80 25.83
N ILE A 545 -0.29 -5.63 26.49
CA ILE A 545 0.58 -5.40 27.65
C ILE A 545 0.35 -6.44 28.75
N SER A 546 -0.88 -6.96 28.90
CA SER A 546 -1.21 -7.95 29.94
C SER A 546 -0.55 -9.33 29.76
N LEU A 547 0.06 -9.60 28.60
CA LEU A 547 0.86 -10.81 28.37
C LEU A 547 2.24 -10.73 29.03
N PHE A 548 2.71 -9.53 29.35
CA PHE A 548 4.04 -9.26 29.91
C PHE A 548 3.99 -9.18 31.43
N ARG A 549 4.07 -10.32 32.12
CA ARG A 549 3.79 -10.40 33.57
C ARG A 549 4.99 -10.60 34.49
N SER A 550 6.15 -11.00 33.96
CA SER A 550 7.33 -11.22 34.81
C SER A 550 7.90 -9.89 35.31
N PRO A 551 8.58 -9.87 36.48
CA PRO A 551 9.26 -8.66 36.96
C PRO A 551 10.23 -8.06 35.93
N TYR A 552 10.88 -8.92 35.15
CA TYR A 552 11.73 -8.53 34.03
C TYR A 552 10.95 -7.78 32.95
N HIS A 553 9.81 -8.32 32.47
CA HIS A 553 9.04 -7.63 31.44
C HIS A 553 8.46 -6.29 31.92
N LEU A 554 7.99 -6.24 33.17
CA LEU A 554 7.47 -5.00 33.76
C LEU A 554 8.56 -3.93 33.80
N GLU A 555 9.79 -4.30 34.16
CA GLU A 555 10.93 -3.39 34.14
C GLU A 555 11.25 -2.88 32.73
N LEU A 556 11.25 -3.77 31.72
CA LEU A 556 11.45 -3.35 30.33
C LEU A 556 10.38 -2.35 29.87
N ILE A 557 9.11 -2.59 30.23
CA ILE A 557 7.99 -1.69 29.90
C ILE A 557 8.18 -0.32 30.57
N ASP A 558 8.57 -0.29 31.84
CA ASP A 558 8.83 0.96 32.57
C ASP A 558 9.99 1.75 31.96
N LEU A 559 11.05 1.08 31.51
CA LEU A 559 12.15 1.71 30.78
C LEU A 559 11.71 2.23 29.41
N ILE A 560 10.91 1.46 28.66
CA ILE A 560 10.34 1.92 27.38
C ILE A 560 9.55 3.22 27.61
N ARG A 561 8.67 3.27 28.63
CA ARG A 561 7.92 4.49 28.98
C ARG A 561 8.84 5.65 29.32
N TYR A 562 9.86 5.41 30.13
CA TYR A 562 10.84 6.42 30.56
C TYR A 562 11.58 7.05 29.37
N PHE A 563 12.21 6.22 28.52
CA PHE A 563 12.93 6.70 27.35
C PHE A 563 12.00 7.36 26.32
N THR A 564 10.77 6.87 26.19
CA THR A 564 9.78 7.50 25.31
C THR A 564 9.38 8.89 25.80
N LEU A 565 9.15 9.05 27.11
CA LEU A 565 8.87 10.36 27.69
C LEU A 565 10.03 11.34 27.44
N ASN A 566 11.27 10.87 27.60
CA ASN A 566 12.44 11.68 27.29
C ASN A 566 12.46 12.15 25.82
N LEU A 567 12.19 11.26 24.87
CA LEU A 567 12.09 11.60 23.44
C LEU A 567 10.97 12.60 23.14
N THR A 568 9.80 12.47 23.77
CA THR A 568 8.71 13.45 23.61
C THR A 568 9.05 14.84 24.16
N GLN A 569 10.04 14.93 25.06
CA GLN A 569 10.52 16.16 25.69
C GLN A 569 11.87 16.63 25.13
N ASN A 570 12.39 15.99 24.08
CA ASN A 570 13.73 16.21 23.53
C ASN A 570 14.85 16.16 24.59
N LYS A 571 14.71 15.29 25.60
CA LYS A 571 15.72 15.03 26.64
C LYS A 571 16.61 13.85 26.22
N VAL A 572 17.92 14.07 26.25
CA VAL A 572 18.92 13.07 25.84
C VAL A 572 19.61 12.40 27.04
N SER A 573 19.53 13.00 28.23
CA SER A 573 20.20 12.46 29.42
C SER A 573 19.51 11.21 29.97
N ILE A 574 20.34 10.23 30.37
CA ILE A 574 19.91 9.00 31.02
C ILE A 574 20.11 9.13 32.53
N ASP A 575 19.03 9.05 33.31
CA ASP A 575 19.10 8.95 34.76
C ASP A 575 19.47 7.51 35.14
N THR A 576 20.75 7.29 35.48
CA THR A 576 21.27 5.97 35.82
C THR A 576 20.56 5.32 37.03
N ASN A 577 19.92 6.10 37.89
CA ASN A 577 19.12 5.56 39.00
C ASN A 577 17.90 4.77 38.49
N LYS A 578 17.35 5.15 37.33
CA LYS A 578 16.24 4.42 36.69
C LYS A 578 16.67 3.06 36.15
N LEU A 579 17.97 2.80 36.01
CA LEU A 579 18.52 1.55 35.50
C LEU A 579 18.95 0.58 36.62
N LEU A 580 18.94 1.00 37.88
CA LEU A 580 19.44 0.17 39.00
C LEU A 580 18.66 -1.14 39.14
N LYS A 581 17.34 -1.09 39.03
CA LYS A 581 16.48 -2.27 39.10
C LYS A 581 16.74 -3.22 37.92
N LEU A 582 17.00 -2.69 36.72
CA LEU A 582 17.43 -3.51 35.59
C LEU A 582 18.80 -4.16 35.83
N ARG A 583 19.75 -3.49 36.50
CA ARG A 583 21.06 -4.06 36.83
C ARG A 583 20.95 -5.36 37.63
N GLU A 584 20.00 -5.40 38.57
CA GLU A 584 19.73 -6.57 39.40
C GLU A 584 19.07 -7.71 38.60
N ILE A 585 18.19 -7.37 37.65
CA ILE A 585 17.43 -8.36 36.87
C ILE A 585 18.23 -8.87 35.66
N SER A 586 19.03 -8.02 35.01
CA SER A 586 19.87 -8.33 33.84
C SER A 586 21.06 -7.38 33.71
N SER A 587 22.20 -7.79 34.27
CA SER A 587 23.46 -7.03 34.22
C SER A 587 23.99 -6.81 32.80
N ASN A 588 23.73 -7.74 31.90
CA ASN A 588 24.12 -7.64 30.49
C ASN A 588 23.37 -6.50 29.79
N ILE A 589 22.03 -6.46 29.91
CA ILE A 589 21.22 -5.41 29.26
C ILE A 589 21.52 -4.04 29.89
N TYR A 590 21.69 -3.99 31.21
CA TYR A 590 22.15 -2.77 31.89
C TYR A 590 23.43 -2.22 31.26
N SER A 591 24.42 -3.07 31.01
CA SER A 591 25.69 -2.67 30.39
C SER A 591 25.52 -2.21 28.94
N GLN A 592 24.64 -2.87 28.18
CA GLN A 592 24.31 -2.48 26.80
C GLN A 592 23.66 -1.09 26.74
N ILE A 593 22.70 -0.81 27.63
CA ILE A 593 22.00 0.49 27.69
C ILE A 593 22.96 1.61 28.11
N LEU A 594 23.88 1.36 29.04
CA LEU A 594 24.87 2.39 29.43
C LEU A 594 25.81 2.78 28.29
N ASN A 595 26.12 1.84 27.39
CA ASN A 595 26.99 2.09 26.24
C ASN A 595 26.24 2.73 25.07
N GLU A 596 24.93 2.57 24.97
CA GLU A 596 24.10 3.20 23.95
C GLU A 596 23.63 4.58 24.41
N LYS A 597 23.96 5.63 23.64
CA LYS A 597 23.59 7.02 23.97
C LYS A 597 22.32 7.47 23.27
N ASN A 598 21.81 6.70 22.31
CA ASN A 598 20.60 7.01 21.57
C ASN A 598 19.36 6.38 22.23
N PRO A 599 18.42 7.18 22.78
CA PRO A 599 17.22 6.66 23.42
C PRO A 599 16.32 5.82 22.49
N GLN A 600 16.28 6.13 21.19
CA GLN A 600 15.50 5.34 20.23
C GLN A 600 16.13 3.96 20.02
N SER A 601 17.45 3.88 19.89
CA SER A 601 18.16 2.59 19.82
C SER A 601 17.94 1.74 21.08
N ILE A 602 17.91 2.38 22.26
CA ILE A 602 17.57 1.70 23.52
C ILE A 602 16.14 1.15 23.47
N ILE A 603 15.16 1.95 23.05
CA ILE A 603 13.76 1.51 22.91
C ILE A 603 13.65 0.30 21.98
N ASP A 604 14.32 0.34 20.83
CA ASP A 604 14.33 -0.77 19.87
C ASP A 604 14.92 -2.04 20.51
N MET A 605 16.05 -1.93 21.22
CA MET A 605 16.65 -3.04 21.95
C MET A 605 15.70 -3.61 23.02
N LEU A 606 15.02 -2.74 23.78
CA LEU A 606 14.05 -3.15 24.80
C LEU A 606 12.86 -3.89 24.18
N PHE A 607 12.34 -3.42 23.04
CA PHE A 607 11.25 -4.10 22.32
C PHE A 607 11.66 -5.45 21.74
N ILE A 608 12.86 -5.55 21.16
CA ILE A 608 13.42 -6.83 20.70
C ILE A 608 13.41 -7.84 21.86
N ARG A 609 13.86 -7.44 23.05
CA ARG A 609 13.86 -8.33 24.23
C ARG A 609 12.45 -8.63 24.75
N LEU A 610 11.58 -7.62 24.81
CA LEU A 610 10.22 -7.77 25.29
C LEU A 610 9.41 -8.78 24.43
N PHE A 611 9.67 -8.81 23.12
CA PHE A 611 9.03 -9.72 22.17
C PHE A 611 9.81 -11.04 21.97
N ASP A 612 10.85 -11.27 22.77
CA ASP A 612 11.75 -12.43 22.64
C ASP A 612 12.34 -12.58 21.22
N LEU A 613 12.65 -11.47 20.56
CA LEU A 613 13.21 -11.45 19.20
C LEU A 613 14.75 -11.42 19.24
N VAL A 614 15.35 -11.80 18.12
CA VAL A 614 16.78 -11.62 17.86
C VAL A 614 16.93 -10.46 16.88
N ASP A 615 17.66 -9.41 17.29
CA ASP A 615 17.77 -8.18 16.50
C ASP A 615 18.37 -8.43 15.11
N LYS A 616 19.40 -9.29 15.06
CA LYS A 616 20.06 -9.72 13.83
C LYS A 616 19.09 -10.36 12.83
N ASP A 617 18.03 -11.02 13.30
CA ASP A 617 17.04 -11.63 12.40
C ASP A 617 16.20 -10.57 11.69
N ILE A 618 15.81 -9.49 12.39
CA ILE A 618 15.07 -8.39 11.76
C ILE A 618 15.94 -7.71 10.70
N ASP A 619 17.18 -7.37 11.04
CA ASP A 619 18.09 -6.71 10.09
C ASP A 619 18.40 -7.60 8.90
N PHE A 620 18.70 -8.88 9.14
CA PHE A 620 18.96 -9.85 8.09
C PHE A 620 17.76 -9.99 7.14
N LEU A 621 16.53 -10.09 7.66
CA LEU A 621 15.34 -10.20 6.82
C LEU A 621 15.03 -8.90 6.07
N LEU A 622 15.28 -7.74 6.69
CA LEU A 622 15.17 -6.46 6.01
C LEU A 622 16.16 -6.38 4.85
N GLU A 623 17.44 -6.61 5.10
CA GLU A 623 18.50 -6.55 4.08
C GLU A 623 18.32 -7.61 2.98
N LYS A 624 17.86 -8.81 3.34
CA LYS A 624 17.68 -9.90 2.38
C LYS A 624 16.53 -9.64 1.41
N TYR A 625 15.43 -9.01 1.86
CA TYR A 625 14.16 -8.98 1.13
C TYR A 625 13.62 -7.58 0.74
N TYR A 626 14.09 -6.49 1.36
CA TYR A 626 13.46 -5.15 1.29
C TYR A 626 14.44 -3.98 1.15
#